data_AF-A0AAN9MBM9-F1
#
_entry.id   AF-A0AAN9MBM9-F1
#
_cell.length_a   1.000
_cell.length_b   1.000
_cell.length_c   1.000
_cell.angle_alpha   90.00
_cell.angle_beta   90.00
_cell.angle_gamma   90.00
#
_symmetry.space_group_name_H-M   'P 1'
#
loop_
_entity.id
_entity.type
_entity.pdbx_description
1 polymer ?
#
loop_
_entity_poly.entity_id
_entity_poly.type
_entity_poly.pdbx_seq_one_letter_code
_entity_poly.pdbx_strand_id
1 'polypeptide(L)'
;MATSRPPLLLSCFMLHLASTFVIAHSTENNYYKNTSQPLLKYIPKKPLLNVIDSCWRAKQNWSSDRQALADCAIGFGKEATGSKHGAIYQVSDPSDDPVNPKPGTLRYGAIQNEPLWIIFDKDMVITLKNELFMSSYKTIDGRGAKVEIADGPCITLQSVSHIIIHGISVHDCKPA
;
A
#
# COMPACT_ATOMS: atom_id res chain seq x y z
N MET A 1 -13.51 59.93 -42.48
CA MET A 1 -13.08 59.74 -43.87
C MET A 1 -12.40 58.38 -43.93
N ALA A 2 -12.95 57.47 -44.73
CA ALA A 2 -12.50 56.09 -44.86
C ALA A 2 -11.17 56.00 -45.62
N THR A 3 -10.38 54.95 -45.33
CA THR A 3 -9.68 54.06 -46.29
C THR A 3 -8.83 53.03 -45.49
N SER A 4 -9.30 51.79 -45.36
CA SER A 4 -8.96 50.62 -46.20
C SER A 4 -7.58 50.00 -45.89
N ARG A 5 -7.58 48.85 -45.20
CA ARG A 5 -6.52 47.84 -45.33
C ARG A 5 -7.16 46.50 -45.75
N PRO A 6 -6.59 45.80 -46.76
CA PRO A 6 -7.14 44.58 -47.36
C PRO A 6 -6.66 43.30 -46.62
N PRO A 7 -7.11 42.09 -47.04
CA PRO A 7 -7.42 41.02 -46.10
C PRO A 7 -6.44 39.82 -46.10
N LEU A 8 -6.69 38.94 -45.13
CA LEU A 8 -6.58 37.47 -45.18
C LEU A 8 -5.24 36.86 -45.63
N LEU A 9 -4.47 36.37 -44.65
CA LEU A 9 -3.87 35.04 -44.76
C LEU A 9 -4.15 34.22 -43.51
N LEU A 10 -5.04 33.25 -43.71
CA LEU A 10 -5.37 32.14 -42.85
C LEU A 10 -4.13 31.24 -42.71
N SER A 11 -3.50 31.19 -41.55
CA SER A 11 -2.62 30.08 -41.21
C SER A 11 -3.15 29.38 -39.95
N CYS A 12 -3.84 28.27 -40.19
CA CYS A 12 -4.10 27.25 -39.18
C CYS A 12 -2.77 26.72 -38.66
N PHE A 13 -2.25 27.29 -37.58
CA PHE A 13 -1.35 26.54 -36.71
C PHE A 13 -2.21 25.72 -35.75
N MET A 14 -2.60 24.54 -36.23
CA MET A 14 -3.03 23.43 -35.37
C MET A 14 -1.85 23.12 -34.45
N LEU A 15 -1.87 23.67 -33.23
CA LEU A 15 -1.09 23.13 -32.13
C LEU A 15 -1.64 21.74 -31.84
N HIS A 16 -1.02 20.74 -32.47
CA HIS A 16 -1.18 19.36 -32.05
C HIS A 16 -0.73 19.26 -30.60
N LEU A 17 -1.73 19.19 -29.72
CA LEU A 17 -1.61 18.57 -28.41
C LEU A 17 -1.28 17.09 -28.66
N ALA A 18 -0.01 16.80 -28.96
CA ALA A 18 0.49 15.45 -28.86
C ALA A 18 0.58 15.15 -27.36
N SER A 19 -0.53 14.72 -26.77
CA SER A 19 -0.49 13.95 -25.54
C SER A 19 0.42 12.76 -25.83
N THR A 20 1.68 12.86 -25.40
CA THR A 20 2.51 11.68 -25.26
C THR A 20 1.91 10.87 -24.12
N PHE A 21 0.93 10.04 -24.48
CA PHE A 21 0.59 8.87 -23.68
C PHE A 21 1.89 8.09 -23.53
N VAL A 22 2.45 8.11 -22.32
CA VAL A 22 3.44 7.13 -21.92
C VAL A 22 2.68 5.80 -21.89
N ILE A 23 2.77 5.06 -22.99
CA ILE A 23 2.41 3.64 -22.98
C ILE A 23 3.49 2.98 -22.12
N ALA A 24 3.17 2.76 -20.85
CA ALA A 24 3.93 1.84 -20.02
C ALA A 24 3.75 0.44 -20.62
N HIS A 25 4.63 0.08 -21.56
CA HIS A 25 4.77 -1.32 -21.97
C HIS A 25 5.37 -2.07 -20.79
N SER A 26 4.57 -2.92 -20.14
CA SER A 26 5.12 -3.95 -19.27
C SER A 26 6.05 -4.80 -20.12
N THR A 27 7.33 -4.88 -19.78
CA THR A 27 8.23 -5.85 -20.36
C THR A 27 7.72 -7.23 -20.00
N GLU A 28 7.07 -7.92 -20.94
CA GLU A 28 6.76 -9.34 -20.79
C GLU A 28 8.08 -10.08 -20.58
N ASN A 29 8.17 -10.80 -19.46
CA ASN A 29 9.31 -11.62 -19.10
C ASN A 29 9.56 -12.69 -20.18
N ASN A 30 10.59 -12.51 -21.01
CA ASN A 30 11.06 -13.44 -22.04
C ASN A 30 11.75 -14.70 -21.45
N TYR A 31 11.29 -15.21 -20.31
CA TYR A 31 11.91 -16.36 -19.64
C TYR A 31 11.40 -17.73 -20.17
N TYR A 32 10.32 -17.75 -20.97
CA TYR A 32 9.73 -19.00 -21.49
C TYR A 32 9.58 -18.99 -23.01
N LYS A 33 10.69 -18.86 -23.75
CA LYS A 33 10.73 -19.16 -25.19
C LYS A 33 11.81 -20.19 -25.46
N ASN A 34 11.54 -21.44 -25.09
CA ASN A 34 12.03 -22.63 -25.80
C ASN A 34 11.54 -23.91 -25.11
N THR A 35 10.31 -24.32 -25.40
CA THR A 35 9.93 -25.73 -25.26
C THR A 35 8.77 -26.03 -26.21
N SER A 36 9.07 -26.81 -27.24
CA SER A 36 8.06 -27.40 -28.12
C SER A 36 7.38 -28.59 -27.41
N GLN A 37 6.04 -28.63 -27.50
CA GLN A 37 5.09 -29.68 -27.07
C GLN A 37 4.50 -29.58 -25.64
N PRO A 38 3.36 -30.24 -25.36
CA PRO A 38 1.98 -29.79 -25.44
C PRO A 38 1.43 -29.35 -24.06
N LEU A 39 1.63 -28.10 -23.65
CA LEU A 39 1.24 -27.58 -22.32
C LEU A 39 -0.03 -26.72 -22.28
N LEU A 40 -0.69 -26.51 -23.42
CA LEU A 40 -1.79 -25.54 -23.53
C LEU A 40 -3.12 -26.01 -22.91
N LYS A 41 -3.19 -27.21 -22.31
CA LYS A 41 -4.42 -27.75 -21.68
C LYS A 41 -4.49 -27.52 -20.16
N TYR A 42 -3.40 -27.08 -19.53
CA TYR A 42 -3.34 -26.85 -18.09
C TYR A 42 -2.76 -25.46 -17.78
N ILE A 43 -3.42 -24.42 -18.28
CA ILE A 43 -3.22 -23.07 -17.75
C ILE A 43 -4.09 -23.01 -16.48
N PRO A 44 -3.52 -23.02 -15.26
CA PRO A 44 -4.32 -22.83 -14.07
C PRO A 44 -4.99 -21.45 -14.17
N LYS A 45 -6.33 -21.44 -14.24
CA LYS A 45 -7.16 -20.22 -14.23
C LYS A 45 -7.02 -19.39 -12.94
N LYS A 46 -6.23 -19.87 -11.97
CA LYS A 46 -6.05 -19.26 -10.66
C LYS A 46 -4.56 -18.97 -10.46
N PRO A 47 -4.18 -17.79 -9.96
CA PRO A 47 -2.80 -17.51 -9.61
C PRO A 47 -2.31 -18.60 -8.64
N LEU A 48 -1.13 -19.16 -8.92
CA LEU A 48 -0.44 -20.06 -8.01
C LEU A 48 0.04 -19.22 -6.81
N LEU A 49 -0.78 -19.16 -5.76
CA LEU A 49 -0.47 -18.46 -4.53
C LEU A 49 0.35 -19.36 -3.60
N ASN A 50 1.24 -18.74 -2.82
CA ASN A 50 1.91 -19.45 -1.73
C ASN A 50 0.90 -19.81 -0.60
N VAL A 51 1.32 -20.62 0.38
CA VAL A 51 0.46 -21.11 1.46
C VAL A 51 -0.25 -19.97 2.20
N ILE A 52 0.48 -18.91 2.56
CA ILE A 52 -0.06 -17.75 3.30
C ILE A 52 -1.11 -17.03 2.43
N ASP A 53 -0.75 -16.70 1.20
CA ASP A 53 -1.64 -15.96 0.30
C ASP A 53 -2.87 -16.78 -0.10
N SER A 54 -2.72 -18.10 -0.23
CA SER A 54 -3.84 -18.99 -0.52
C SER A 54 -4.88 -19.01 0.61
N CYS A 55 -4.47 -18.73 1.86
CA CYS A 55 -5.34 -18.72 3.03
C CYS A 55 -6.27 -17.49 3.09
N TRP A 56 -5.79 -16.30 2.71
CA TRP A 56 -6.60 -15.07 2.77
C TRP A 56 -6.97 -14.53 1.38
N ARG A 57 -6.02 -14.43 0.46
CA ARG A 57 -6.18 -13.74 -0.83
C ARG A 57 -7.04 -14.50 -1.82
N ALA A 58 -7.16 -15.82 -1.64
CA ALA A 58 -8.05 -16.65 -2.44
C ALA A 58 -9.54 -16.51 -2.04
N LYS A 59 -9.85 -15.92 -0.89
CA LYS A 59 -11.22 -15.69 -0.43
C LYS A 59 -11.82 -14.52 -1.19
N GLN A 60 -13.02 -14.67 -1.75
CA GLN A 60 -13.66 -13.61 -2.54
C GLN A 60 -13.97 -12.35 -1.73
N ASN A 61 -14.18 -12.49 -0.43
CA ASN A 61 -14.57 -11.43 0.50
C ASN A 61 -13.39 -10.85 1.30
N TRP A 62 -12.13 -11.13 0.92
CA TRP A 62 -10.95 -10.74 1.71
C TRP A 62 -10.88 -9.24 2.02
N SER A 63 -11.40 -8.39 1.12
CA SER A 63 -11.40 -6.93 1.29
C SER A 63 -12.40 -6.46 2.35
N SER A 64 -13.53 -7.16 2.48
CA SER A 64 -14.54 -6.94 3.53
C SER A 64 -14.22 -7.68 4.83
N ASP A 65 -13.41 -8.75 4.76
CA ASP A 65 -12.95 -9.54 5.91
C ASP A 65 -11.44 -9.40 6.08
N ARG A 66 -11.01 -8.17 6.40
CA ARG A 66 -9.59 -7.83 6.52
C ARG A 66 -8.88 -8.68 7.57
N GLN A 67 -9.56 -8.92 8.69
CA GLN A 67 -8.96 -9.53 9.86
C GLN A 67 -8.67 -11.03 9.69
N ALA A 68 -9.29 -11.70 8.72
CA ALA A 68 -8.96 -13.09 8.35
C ALA A 68 -7.49 -13.31 7.96
N LEU A 69 -6.75 -12.24 7.61
CA LEU A 69 -5.30 -12.31 7.39
C LEU A 69 -4.54 -12.85 8.63
N ALA A 70 -5.02 -12.54 9.84
CA ALA A 70 -4.36 -12.93 11.08
C ALA A 70 -4.31 -14.46 11.30
N ASP A 71 -5.17 -15.23 10.62
CA ASP A 71 -5.19 -16.69 10.71
C ASP A 71 -4.24 -17.38 9.72
N CYS A 72 -3.55 -16.61 8.88
CA CYS A 72 -2.79 -17.14 7.76
C CYS A 72 -1.28 -17.16 7.97
N ALA A 73 -0.79 -16.67 9.11
CA ALA A 73 0.63 -16.73 9.46
C ALA A 73 1.08 -18.18 9.67
N ILE A 74 2.32 -18.48 9.26
CA ILE A 74 2.97 -19.78 9.44
C ILE A 74 4.36 -19.59 10.06
N GLY A 75 5.00 -20.69 10.47
CA GLY A 75 6.33 -20.66 11.09
C GLY A 75 6.29 -20.19 12.55
N PHE A 76 7.39 -19.62 13.06
CA PHE A 76 7.47 -19.19 14.46
C PHE A 76 6.51 -18.02 14.80
N GLY A 77 6.12 -17.22 13.81
CA GLY A 77 5.18 -16.12 13.98
C GLY A 77 3.70 -16.51 13.86
N LYS A 78 3.36 -17.79 13.73
CA LYS A 78 1.99 -18.25 13.47
C LYS A 78 0.95 -17.83 14.53
N GLU A 79 1.39 -17.58 15.76
CA GLU A 79 0.51 -17.16 16.87
C GLU A 79 0.34 -15.63 16.95
N ALA A 80 0.95 -14.86 16.03
CA ALA A 80 0.77 -13.42 15.97
C ALA A 80 -0.65 -13.08 15.48
N THR A 81 -1.57 -12.92 16.42
CA THR A 81 -2.98 -12.57 16.14
C THR A 81 -3.20 -11.12 15.71
N GLY A 82 -2.19 -10.26 15.86
CA GLY A 82 -2.34 -8.83 15.63
C GLY A 82 -3.43 -8.25 16.53
N SER A 83 -4.35 -7.52 15.91
CA SER A 83 -5.56 -6.96 16.54
C SER A 83 -6.85 -7.63 16.08
N LYS A 84 -6.80 -8.93 15.74
CA LYS A 84 -8.00 -9.69 15.35
C LYS A 84 -9.08 -9.54 16.45
N HIS A 85 -10.32 -9.25 16.05
CA HIS A 85 -11.47 -8.88 16.88
C HIS A 85 -11.41 -7.48 17.53
N GLY A 86 -10.32 -6.74 17.35
CA GLY A 86 -10.19 -5.35 17.73
C GLY A 86 -10.91 -4.41 16.76
N ALA A 87 -11.00 -3.14 17.16
CA ALA A 87 -11.63 -2.11 16.35
C ALA A 87 -10.76 -1.76 15.12
N ILE A 88 -11.42 -1.37 14.04
CA ILE A 88 -10.74 -0.78 12.88
C ILE A 88 -10.40 0.67 13.23
N TYR A 89 -9.13 1.03 13.09
CA TYR A 89 -8.66 2.41 13.20
C TYR A 89 -8.21 2.88 11.83
N GLN A 90 -8.80 3.96 11.32
CA GLN A 90 -8.47 4.49 10.01
C GLN A 90 -7.52 5.68 10.14
N VAL A 91 -6.35 5.58 9.50
CA VAL A 91 -5.42 6.69 9.31
C VAL A 91 -5.90 7.52 8.13
N SER A 92 -6.06 8.81 8.36
CA SER A 92 -6.47 9.81 7.35
C SER A 92 -5.51 10.99 7.24
N ASP A 93 -4.63 11.14 8.23
CA ASP A 93 -3.64 12.20 8.35
C ASP A 93 -2.22 11.59 8.37
N PRO A 94 -1.36 11.88 7.38
CA PRO A 94 -0.01 11.35 7.33
C PRO A 94 0.98 12.11 8.22
N SER A 95 0.54 13.20 8.88
CA SER A 95 1.41 13.98 9.75
C SER A 95 1.82 13.20 11.00
N ASP A 96 2.97 13.57 11.54
CA ASP A 96 3.50 12.99 12.78
C ASP A 96 3.78 14.07 13.83
N ASP A 97 3.38 13.77 15.07
CA ASP A 97 3.72 14.53 16.26
C ASP A 97 4.13 13.52 17.35
N PRO A 98 5.44 13.41 17.68
CA PRO A 98 5.93 12.42 18.63
C PRO A 98 5.53 12.74 20.08
N VAL A 99 5.10 13.96 20.37
CA VAL A 99 4.73 14.41 21.72
C VAL A 99 3.21 14.33 21.92
N ASN A 100 2.44 14.83 20.96
CA ASN A 100 0.98 14.92 21.04
C ASN A 100 0.33 14.39 19.74
N PRO A 101 0.42 13.09 19.45
CA PRO A 101 -0.18 12.53 18.25
C PRO A 101 -1.70 12.70 18.26
N LYS A 102 -2.27 13.05 17.12
CA LYS A 102 -3.71 13.33 16.99
C LYS A 102 -4.48 12.12 16.47
N PRO A 103 -5.74 11.90 16.89
CA PRO A 103 -6.62 10.94 16.23
C PRO A 103 -6.63 11.15 14.71
N GLY A 104 -6.58 10.06 13.95
CA GLY A 104 -6.43 10.06 12.50
C GLY A 104 -4.99 9.92 12.01
N THR A 105 -3.97 10.06 12.87
CA THR A 105 -2.55 9.80 12.55
C THR A 105 -2.16 8.34 12.82
N LEU A 106 -1.13 7.84 12.14
CA LEU A 106 -0.59 6.50 12.42
C LEU A 106 -0.07 6.37 13.85
N ARG A 107 0.69 7.36 14.35
CA ARG A 107 1.27 7.33 15.70
C ARG A 107 0.19 7.21 16.77
N TYR A 108 -0.89 7.98 16.66
CA TYR A 108 -1.98 7.89 17.63
C TYR A 108 -2.53 6.47 17.73
N GLY A 109 -2.84 5.82 16.60
CA GLY A 109 -3.35 4.44 16.60
C GLY A 109 -2.34 3.40 17.09
N ALA A 110 -1.07 3.56 16.72
CA ALA A 110 0.00 2.61 17.07
C ALA A 110 0.29 2.52 18.58
N ILE A 111 0.15 3.63 19.31
CA ILE A 111 0.49 3.69 20.74
C ILE A 111 -0.69 3.39 21.67
N GLN A 112 -1.92 3.27 21.16
CA GLN A 112 -3.08 2.97 22.02
C GLN A 112 -2.91 1.62 22.73
N ASN A 113 -3.45 1.52 23.95
CA ASN A 113 -3.43 0.26 24.70
C ASN A 113 -4.38 -0.78 24.09
N GLU A 114 -5.52 -0.33 23.55
CA GLU A 114 -6.53 -1.22 22.97
C GLU A 114 -6.04 -1.90 21.67
N PRO A 115 -6.54 -3.10 21.36
CA PRO A 115 -6.25 -3.76 20.08
C PRO A 115 -6.82 -2.97 18.89
N LEU A 116 -5.96 -2.58 17.95
CA LEU A 116 -6.38 -1.80 16.77
C LEU A 116 -5.87 -2.37 15.45
N TRP A 117 -6.81 -2.58 14.53
CA TRP A 117 -6.54 -2.96 13.15
C TRP A 117 -6.47 -1.69 12.30
N ILE A 118 -5.25 -1.21 12.11
CA ILE A 118 -4.93 0.07 11.50
C ILE A 118 -4.98 -0.08 9.98
N ILE A 119 -5.86 0.68 9.34
CA ILE A 119 -6.00 0.79 7.88
C ILE A 119 -5.75 2.24 7.45
N PHE A 120 -5.71 2.47 6.14
CA PHE A 120 -5.41 3.76 5.54
C PHE A 120 -6.54 4.17 4.59
N ASP A 121 -6.97 5.44 4.64
CA ASP A 121 -8.06 5.97 3.82
C ASP A 121 -7.67 6.19 2.35
N LYS A 122 -6.39 6.46 2.10
CA LYS A 122 -5.81 6.77 0.79
C LYS A 122 -4.32 6.49 0.76
N ASP A 123 -3.73 6.61 -0.43
CA ASP A 123 -2.29 6.58 -0.62
C ASP A 123 -1.60 7.69 0.18
N MET A 124 -0.52 7.36 0.90
CA MET A 124 0.20 8.35 1.70
C MET A 124 1.65 7.97 1.96
N VAL A 125 2.49 9.00 2.08
CA VAL A 125 3.86 8.91 2.58
C VAL A 125 3.87 9.50 3.98
N ILE A 126 4.35 8.72 4.96
CA ILE A 126 4.42 9.07 6.37
C ILE A 126 5.89 9.23 6.73
N THR A 127 6.33 10.47 6.93
CA THR A 127 7.65 10.76 7.48
C THR A 127 7.52 10.90 8.98
N LEU A 128 7.99 9.90 9.72
CA LEU A 128 8.02 9.94 11.18
C LEU A 128 9.08 10.95 11.63
N LYS A 129 8.80 11.66 12.73
CA LYS A 129 9.72 12.61 13.36
C LYS A 129 10.56 11.99 14.47
N ASN A 130 10.16 10.82 14.95
CA ASN A 130 10.88 9.99 15.91
C ASN A 130 10.48 8.52 15.68
N GLU A 131 11.19 7.56 16.27
CA GLU A 131 10.83 6.14 16.18
C GLU A 131 9.35 5.91 16.54
N LEU A 132 8.67 5.09 15.75
CA LEU A 132 7.30 4.70 16.02
C LEU A 132 7.30 3.47 16.92
N PHE A 133 7.27 3.71 18.23
CA PHE A 133 6.95 2.67 19.20
C PHE A 133 5.50 2.20 19.00
N MET A 134 5.30 0.89 19.06
CA MET A 134 3.98 0.27 18.98
C MET A 134 3.65 -0.44 20.28
N SER A 135 2.41 -0.31 20.74
CA SER A 135 1.86 -1.16 21.82
C SER A 135 1.49 -2.55 21.27
N SER A 136 1.34 -3.55 22.13
CA SER A 136 0.89 -4.91 21.73
C SER A 136 -0.49 -4.91 21.04
N TYR A 137 -0.82 -6.02 20.39
CA TYR A 137 -2.11 -6.25 19.72
C TYR A 137 -2.42 -5.20 18.64
N LYS A 138 -1.51 -5.04 17.69
CA LYS A 138 -1.65 -4.09 16.59
C LYS A 138 -1.55 -4.81 15.26
N THR A 139 -2.37 -4.37 14.32
CA THR A 139 -2.15 -4.69 12.91
C THR A 139 -1.98 -3.39 12.13
N ILE A 140 -0.91 -3.25 11.37
CA ILE A 140 -0.82 -2.25 10.29
C ILE A 140 -1.13 -2.97 8.98
N ASP A 141 -2.24 -2.61 8.35
CA ASP A 141 -2.76 -3.23 7.13
C ASP A 141 -2.87 -2.20 5.99
N GLY A 142 -1.85 -2.13 5.15
CA GLY A 142 -1.79 -1.25 3.99
C GLY A 142 -2.61 -1.73 2.79
N ARG A 143 -3.31 -2.86 2.84
CA ARG A 143 -4.08 -3.32 1.67
C ARG A 143 -5.14 -2.29 1.29
N GLY A 144 -5.19 -1.94 0.00
CA GLY A 144 -6.13 -0.96 -0.55
C GLY A 144 -5.59 0.47 -0.63
N ALA A 145 -4.36 0.72 -0.15
CA ALA A 145 -3.68 2.01 -0.29
C ALA A 145 -2.18 1.78 -0.53
N LYS A 146 -1.52 2.68 -1.26
CA LYS A 146 -0.07 2.74 -1.34
C LYS A 146 0.46 3.54 -0.16
N VAL A 147 0.98 2.84 0.84
CA VAL A 147 1.48 3.44 2.08
C VAL A 147 2.98 3.28 2.17
N GLU A 148 3.67 4.38 2.36
CA GLU A 148 5.12 4.44 2.50
C GLU A 148 5.46 5.07 3.86
N ILE A 149 6.32 4.42 4.66
CA ILE A 149 6.96 5.02 5.83
C ILE A 149 8.42 5.24 5.44
N ALA A 150 8.81 6.50 5.26
CA ALA A 150 10.08 6.83 4.63
C ALA A 150 10.67 8.17 5.09
N ASP A 151 11.96 8.34 4.80
CA ASP A 151 12.74 9.58 4.95
C ASP A 151 12.93 10.12 6.37
N GLY A 152 12.55 9.36 7.40
CA GLY A 152 12.78 9.64 8.81
C GLY A 152 13.02 8.35 9.60
N PRO A 153 12.88 8.37 10.94
CA PRO A 153 12.86 7.16 11.74
C PRO A 153 11.74 6.21 11.32
N CYS A 154 11.84 4.94 11.73
CA CYS A 154 10.93 3.88 11.34
C CYS A 154 10.26 3.23 12.56
N ILE A 155 9.69 2.04 12.38
CA ILE A 155 8.94 1.30 13.40
C ILE A 155 9.89 0.61 14.38
N THR A 156 9.61 0.72 15.67
CA THR A 156 10.36 0.05 16.74
C THR A 156 9.42 -0.82 17.59
N LEU A 157 9.73 -2.12 17.66
CA LEU A 157 9.00 -3.10 18.46
C LEU A 157 9.86 -3.51 19.66
N GLN A 158 9.47 -3.10 20.87
CA GLN A 158 10.21 -3.39 22.09
C GLN A 158 9.27 -3.96 23.14
N SER A 159 9.58 -5.17 23.63
CA SER A 159 8.83 -5.84 24.71
C SER A 159 7.32 -5.94 24.48
N VAL A 160 6.91 -6.15 23.22
CA VAL A 160 5.51 -6.23 22.77
C VAL A 160 5.23 -7.55 22.06
N SER A 161 3.96 -7.92 21.97
CA SER A 161 3.50 -9.16 21.35
C SER A 161 2.27 -8.93 20.48
N HIS A 162 1.94 -9.92 19.65
CA HIS A 162 0.77 -9.88 18.75
C HIS A 162 0.77 -8.65 17.83
N ILE A 163 1.85 -8.49 17.05
CA ILE A 163 1.98 -7.44 16.03
C ILE A 163 1.93 -8.07 14.65
N ILE A 164 1.12 -7.51 13.76
CA ILE A 164 1.14 -7.81 12.31
C ILE A 164 1.43 -6.50 11.57
N ILE A 165 2.42 -6.51 10.68
CA ILE A 165 2.70 -5.40 9.76
C ILE A 165 2.64 -5.96 8.35
N HIS A 166 1.70 -5.47 7.54
CA HIS A 166 1.40 -6.05 6.23
C HIS A 166 1.02 -4.99 5.21
N GLY A 167 1.50 -5.16 3.97
CA GLY A 167 1.03 -4.38 2.82
C GLY A 167 1.48 -2.92 2.79
N ILE A 168 2.55 -2.57 3.52
CA ILE A 168 3.16 -1.23 3.50
C ILE A 168 4.59 -1.31 2.95
N SER A 169 5.10 -0.19 2.46
CA SER A 169 6.51 0.00 2.10
C SER A 169 7.24 0.74 3.23
N VAL A 170 8.40 0.25 3.66
CA VAL A 170 9.26 0.90 4.66
C VAL A 170 10.66 0.98 4.08
N HIS A 171 11.19 2.18 3.93
CA HIS A 171 12.49 2.41 3.29
C HIS A 171 13.12 3.73 3.74
N ASP A 172 14.40 3.93 3.40
CA ASP A 172 15.14 5.16 3.68
C ASP A 172 15.08 5.63 5.15
N CYS A 173 15.05 4.65 6.07
CA CYS A 173 15.02 4.89 7.50
C CYS A 173 16.30 5.59 7.97
N LYS A 174 16.13 6.70 8.70
CA LYS A 174 17.22 7.51 9.26
C LYS A 174 17.11 7.54 10.78
N PRO A 175 18.23 7.53 11.53
CA PRO A 175 18.20 7.77 12.97
C PRO A 175 17.50 9.11 13.30
N ALA A 176 16.88 9.17 14.48
CA ALA A 176 16.26 10.38 15.02
C ALA A 176 17.32 11.41 15.46
#